data_AF-A0A0N4ZRK9-F1
#
_entry.id   AF-A0A0N4ZRK9-F1
#
_cell.length_a   1.000
_cell.length_b   1.000
_cell.length_c   1.000
_cell.angle_alpha   90.00
_cell.angle_beta   90.00
_cell.angle_gamma   90.00
#
_symmetry.space_group_name_H-M   'P 1'
#
loop_
_entity.id
_entity.type
_entity.pdbx_description
1 polymer ?
#
loop_
_entity_poly.entity_id
_entity_poly.type
_entity_poly.pdbx_seq_one_letter_code
_entity_poly.pdbx_strand_id
1 'polypeptide(L)'
;MIGKCIGPKKVFERYLSWEQKIELKDIVENTFDGSNKDYVLFEIFKYLQNHLTVHQWNNIWPEIEDYLSRDMPCSPYASILPPNYYKALLKAVRNAGKAGRNKKEIKRLVDDYLDRILMDPQFQEETAHRFDYLTKQQVLIKSYNVPFDY
;
A
#
# COMPACT_ATOMS: atom_id res chain seq x y z
N MET A 1 5.06 -2.25 4.32
CA MET A 1 5.24 -2.59 2.89
C MET A 1 3.91 -2.40 2.17
N ILE A 2 3.95 -1.82 0.97
CA ILE A 2 2.82 -1.90 0.05
C ILE A 2 2.69 -3.37 -0.33
N GLY A 3 1.57 -3.99 0.07
CA GLY A 3 1.35 -5.44 -0.10
C GLY A 3 0.93 -6.21 1.15
N LYS A 4 0.68 -5.55 2.30
CA LYS A 4 0.01 -6.21 3.45
C LYS A 4 -1.52 -6.11 3.43
N CYS A 5 -2.11 -5.31 2.55
CA CYS A 5 -3.57 -5.20 2.42
C CYS A 5 -4.08 -5.62 1.05
N ILE A 6 -3.23 -5.64 0.02
CA ILE A 6 -3.63 -6.00 -1.35
C ILE A 6 -3.83 -7.50 -1.45
N GLY A 7 -2.97 -8.31 -0.83
CA GLY A 7 -3.10 -9.75 -0.97
C GLY A 7 -1.87 -10.51 -0.51
N PRO A 8 -1.98 -11.84 -0.42
CA PRO A 8 -0.89 -12.69 -0.01
C PRO A 8 0.16 -12.80 -1.12
N LYS A 9 1.15 -11.89 -1.12
CA LYS A 9 2.22 -11.81 -2.14
C LYS A 9 2.83 -13.19 -2.48
N LYS A 10 3.21 -13.98 -1.47
CA LYS A 10 3.83 -15.29 -1.67
C LYS A 10 2.92 -16.29 -2.40
N VAL A 11 1.61 -16.16 -2.21
CA VAL A 11 0.60 -17.02 -2.84
C VAL A 11 0.41 -16.59 -4.29
N PHE A 12 0.29 -15.29 -4.56
CA PHE A 12 0.21 -14.77 -5.94
C PHE A 12 1.43 -15.13 -6.78
N GLU A 13 2.63 -15.12 -6.18
CA GLU A 13 3.89 -15.37 -6.87
C GLU A 13 4.29 -16.86 -6.94
N ARG A 14 3.47 -17.78 -6.41
CA ARG A 14 3.85 -19.19 -6.19
C ARG A 14 4.28 -19.91 -7.47
N TYR A 15 3.51 -19.73 -8.53
CA TYR A 15 3.69 -20.43 -9.80
C TYR A 15 4.22 -19.53 -10.92
N LEU A 16 4.51 -18.26 -10.60
CA LEU A 16 4.99 -17.29 -11.57
C LEU A 16 6.50 -17.45 -11.82
N SER A 17 6.93 -17.19 -13.06
CA SER A 17 8.35 -17.04 -13.41
C SER A 17 8.95 -15.79 -12.74
N TRP A 18 10.26 -15.63 -12.80
CA TRP A 18 10.89 -14.42 -12.30
C TRP A 18 10.43 -13.16 -13.04
N GLU A 19 10.29 -13.20 -14.38
CA GLU A 19 9.77 -12.04 -15.14
C GLU A 19 8.33 -11.72 -14.73
N GLN A 20 7.48 -12.73 -14.61
CA GLN A 20 6.07 -12.56 -14.25
C GLN A 20 5.88 -11.96 -12.85
N LYS A 21 6.78 -12.28 -11.91
CA LYS A 21 6.78 -11.65 -10.58
C LYS A 21 7.10 -10.16 -10.66
N ILE A 22 7.97 -9.75 -11.57
CA ILE A 22 8.30 -8.34 -11.79
C ILE A 22 7.11 -7.63 -12.42
N GLU A 23 6.49 -8.20 -13.44
CA GLU A 23 5.30 -7.63 -14.07
C GLU A 23 4.14 -7.48 -13.08
N LEU A 24 3.84 -8.53 -12.32
CA LEU A 24 2.81 -8.48 -11.28
C LEU A 24 3.10 -7.39 -10.25
N LYS A 25 4.37 -7.26 -9.84
CA LYS A 25 4.80 -6.20 -8.94
C LYS A 25 4.56 -4.83 -9.57
N ASP A 26 4.90 -4.63 -10.84
CA ASP A 26 4.71 -3.35 -11.53
C ASP A 26 3.22 -2.97 -11.67
N ILE A 27 2.32 -3.94 -11.86
CA ILE A 27 0.86 -3.71 -11.81
C ILE A 27 0.49 -3.10 -10.46
N VAL A 28 0.91 -3.72 -9.36
CA VAL A 28 0.62 -3.19 -8.01
C VAL A 28 1.31 -1.84 -7.79
N GLU A 29 2.56 -1.68 -8.27
CA GLU A 29 3.33 -0.47 -8.03
C GLU A 29 2.76 0.76 -8.77
N ASN A 30 2.26 0.56 -9.98
CA ASN A 30 1.77 1.65 -10.83
C ASN A 30 0.29 1.97 -10.60
N THR A 31 -0.52 0.97 -10.24
CA THR A 31 -1.97 1.10 -10.13
C THR A 31 -2.43 1.50 -8.73
N PHE A 32 -1.78 1.01 -7.66
CA PHE A 32 -2.28 1.25 -6.31
C PHE A 32 -2.07 2.69 -5.83
N ASP A 33 -3.15 3.34 -5.44
CA ASP A 33 -3.17 4.73 -4.97
C ASP A 33 -3.60 4.90 -3.51
N GLY A 34 -3.82 3.78 -2.80
CA GLY A 34 -4.25 3.77 -1.40
C GLY A 34 -5.75 3.58 -1.19
N SER A 35 -6.56 3.96 -2.18
CA SER A 35 -8.03 3.90 -2.11
C SER A 35 -8.63 2.83 -3.02
N ASN A 36 -7.92 2.43 -4.08
CA ASN A 36 -8.42 1.55 -5.12
C ASN A 36 -8.05 0.05 -4.94
N LYS A 37 -8.08 -0.46 -3.70
CA LYS A 37 -7.69 -1.84 -3.34
C LYS A 37 -8.39 -2.89 -4.23
N ASP A 38 -9.70 -2.78 -4.38
CA ASP A 38 -10.50 -3.78 -5.12
C ASP A 38 -10.18 -3.80 -6.62
N TYR A 39 -9.91 -2.62 -7.19
CA TYR A 39 -9.47 -2.51 -8.58
C TYR A 39 -8.09 -3.15 -8.80
N VAL A 40 -7.14 -2.91 -7.89
CA VAL A 40 -5.81 -3.55 -7.95
C VAL A 40 -5.93 -5.07 -7.81
N LEU A 41 -6.80 -5.55 -6.93
CA LEU A 41 -7.09 -6.98 -6.78
C LEU A 41 -7.66 -7.59 -8.06
N PHE A 42 -8.60 -6.90 -8.71
CA PHE A 42 -9.13 -7.32 -10.01
C PHE A 42 -8.04 -7.45 -11.07
N GLU A 43 -7.15 -6.46 -11.20
CA GLU A 43 -6.04 -6.52 -12.16
C GLU A 43 -5.05 -7.65 -11.85
N ILE A 44 -4.77 -7.92 -10.56
CA ILE A 44 -3.98 -9.07 -10.13
C ILE A 44 -4.66 -10.38 -10.56
N PHE A 45 -5.95 -10.56 -10.29
CA PHE A 45 -6.65 -11.80 -10.62
C PHE A 45 -6.72 -12.03 -12.12
N LYS A 46 -6.98 -10.98 -12.89
CA LYS A 46 -6.91 -11.03 -14.35
C LYS A 46 -5.53 -11.45 -14.83
N TYR A 47 -4.47 -10.89 -14.25
CA TYR A 47 -3.10 -11.28 -14.58
C TYR A 47 -2.83 -12.75 -14.25
N LEU A 48 -3.18 -13.20 -13.04
CA LEU A 48 -2.97 -14.58 -12.61
C LEU A 48 -3.77 -15.58 -13.45
N GLN A 49 -5.03 -15.28 -13.78
CA GLN A 49 -5.86 -16.16 -14.62
C GLN A 49 -5.30 -16.34 -16.04
N ASN A 50 -4.59 -15.35 -16.56
CA ASN A 50 -3.95 -15.44 -17.87
C ASN A 50 -2.63 -16.24 -17.85
N HIS A 51 -1.99 -16.39 -16.69
CA HIS A 51 -0.66 -17.02 -16.56
C HIS A 51 -0.68 -18.36 -15.83
N LEU A 52 -1.73 -18.65 -15.07
CA LEU A 52 -1.88 -19.89 -14.31
C LEU A 52 -2.82 -20.85 -15.02
N THR A 53 -2.51 -22.14 -14.91
CA THR A 53 -3.47 -23.18 -15.27
C THR A 53 -4.63 -23.20 -14.28
N VAL A 54 -5.77 -23.76 -14.69
CA VAL A 54 -6.94 -23.96 -13.80
C VAL A 54 -6.56 -24.71 -12.53
N HIS A 55 -5.67 -25.71 -12.63
CA HIS A 55 -5.21 -26.46 -11.46
C HIS A 55 -4.38 -25.59 -10.50
N GLN A 56 -3.45 -24.80 -11.02
CA GLN A 56 -2.65 -23.87 -10.21
C GLN A 56 -3.50 -22.80 -9.55
N TRP A 57 -4.48 -22.25 -10.28
CA TRP A 57 -5.45 -21.28 -9.75
C TRP A 57 -6.24 -21.86 -8.58
N ASN A 58 -6.83 -23.05 -8.77
CA ASN A 58 -7.60 -23.73 -7.74
C ASN A 58 -6.73 -24.14 -6.53
N ASN A 59 -5.43 -24.37 -6.72
CA ASN A 59 -4.51 -24.64 -5.62
C ASN A 59 -4.29 -23.42 -4.71
N ILE A 60 -4.17 -22.22 -5.29
CA ILE A 60 -3.88 -21.00 -4.51
C ILE A 60 -5.14 -20.32 -3.96
N TRP A 61 -6.31 -20.56 -4.57
CA TRP A 61 -7.55 -19.86 -4.25
C TRP A 61 -7.95 -19.91 -2.77
N PRO A 62 -7.89 -21.06 -2.06
CA PRO A 62 -8.29 -21.10 -0.65
C PRO A 62 -7.48 -20.16 0.26
N GLU A 63 -6.18 -20.00 -0.02
CA GLU A 63 -5.31 -19.09 0.74
C GLU A 63 -5.57 -17.63 0.40
N ILE A 64 -5.96 -17.34 -0.85
CA ILE A 64 -6.39 -16.00 -1.26
C ILE A 64 -7.69 -15.65 -0.55
N GLU A 65 -8.67 -16.56 -0.55
CA GLU A 65 -9.97 -16.37 0.08
C GLU A 65 -9.85 -16.16 1.59
N ASP A 66 -9.06 -16.98 2.30
CA ASP A 66 -8.75 -16.78 3.72
C ASP A 66 -8.16 -15.39 3.97
N TYR A 67 -7.19 -14.96 3.14
CA TYR A 67 -6.57 -13.66 3.30
C TYR A 67 -7.57 -12.50 3.08
N LEU A 68 -8.41 -12.59 2.06
CA LEU A 68 -9.42 -11.57 1.75
C LEU A 68 -10.48 -11.48 2.87
N SER A 69 -10.85 -12.62 3.46
CA SER A 69 -11.82 -12.67 4.56
C SER A 69 -11.39 -11.89 5.81
N ARG A 70 -10.09 -11.69 6.00
CA ARG A 70 -9.51 -10.96 7.15
C ARG A 70 -9.61 -9.44 7.01
N ASP A 71 -10.01 -8.94 5.84
CA ASP A 71 -10.10 -7.52 5.48
C ASP A 71 -8.99 -6.64 6.08
N MET A 72 -7.74 -7.03 5.84
CA MET A 72 -6.60 -6.34 6.42
C MET A 72 -6.58 -4.87 5.95
N PRO A 73 -6.54 -3.90 6.88
CA PRO A 73 -6.50 -2.50 6.51
C PRO A 73 -5.19 -2.18 5.79
N CYS A 74 -5.28 -1.29 4.81
CA CYS A 74 -4.08 -0.69 4.22
C CYS A 74 -3.37 0.22 5.23
N SER A 75 -2.20 0.74 4.82
CA SER A 75 -1.43 1.69 5.60
C SER A 75 -2.34 2.78 6.21
N PRO A 76 -2.13 3.22 7.46
CA PRO A 76 -2.90 4.33 8.03
C PRO A 76 -2.76 5.61 7.20
N TYR A 77 -1.66 5.75 6.46
CA TYR A 77 -1.49 6.88 5.54
C TYR A 77 -2.42 6.81 4.33
N ALA A 78 -2.92 5.62 3.95
CA ALA A 78 -3.85 5.46 2.83
C ALA A 78 -5.24 6.03 3.13
N SER A 79 -5.66 6.02 4.41
CA SER A 79 -6.92 6.60 4.83
C SER A 79 -6.84 8.11 5.07
N ILE A 80 -5.65 8.62 5.40
CA ILE A 80 -5.44 10.03 5.72
C ILE A 80 -5.10 10.84 4.46
N LEU A 81 -4.16 10.35 3.66
CA LEU A 81 -3.62 11.09 2.53
C LEU A 81 -4.53 10.95 1.31
N PRO A 82 -4.74 12.02 0.53
CA PRO A 82 -5.36 11.89 -0.78
C PRO A 82 -4.50 11.02 -1.72
N PRO A 83 -5.11 10.39 -2.74
CA PRO A 83 -4.45 9.39 -3.58
C PRO A 83 -3.11 9.83 -4.17
N ASN A 84 -3.02 11.08 -4.65
CA ASN A 84 -1.79 11.62 -5.25
C ASN A 84 -0.65 11.70 -4.23
N TYR A 85 -0.94 12.22 -3.02
CA TYR A 85 0.04 12.33 -1.95
C TYR A 85 0.44 10.96 -1.38
N TYR A 86 -0.51 10.03 -1.27
CA TYR A 86 -0.20 8.68 -0.84
C TYR A 86 0.69 7.97 -1.87
N LYS A 87 0.36 8.05 -3.16
CA LYS A 87 1.14 7.44 -4.25
C LYS A 87 2.57 7.96 -4.30
N ALA A 88 2.76 9.26 -4.09
CA ALA A 88 4.09 9.88 -4.00
C ALA A 88 4.88 9.37 -2.77
N LEU A 89 4.25 9.32 -1.59
CA LEU A 89 4.86 8.74 -0.37
C LEU A 89 5.27 7.28 -0.60
N LEU A 90 4.38 6.48 -1.19
CA LEU A 90 4.63 5.08 -1.51
C LEU A 90 5.85 4.92 -2.42
N LYS A 91 5.94 5.75 -3.48
CA LYS A 91 7.09 5.75 -4.40
C LYS A 91 8.39 6.10 -3.67
N ALA A 92 8.37 7.10 -2.79
CA ALA A 92 9.54 7.52 -2.03
C ALA A 92 10.03 6.42 -1.06
N VAL A 93 9.13 5.80 -0.31
CA VAL A 93 9.43 4.67 0.60
C VAL A 93 9.97 3.46 -0.18
N ARG A 94 9.40 3.14 -1.34
CA ARG A 94 9.89 2.07 -2.22
C ARG A 94 11.30 2.36 -2.71
N ASN A 95 11.56 3.55 -3.21
CA ASN A 95 12.87 3.94 -3.72
C ASN A 95 13.94 3.89 -2.62
N ALA A 96 13.61 4.33 -1.40
CA ALA A 96 14.50 4.21 -0.25
C ALA A 96 14.78 2.74 0.10
N GLY A 97 13.76 1.88 0.10
CA GLY A 97 13.92 0.44 0.31
C GLY A 97 14.78 -0.23 -0.77
N LYS A 98 14.57 0.11 -2.06
CA LYS A 98 15.39 -0.36 -3.20
C LYS A 98 16.85 0.10 -3.07
N ALA A 99 17.09 1.28 -2.51
CA ALA A 99 18.43 1.81 -2.21
C ALA A 99 19.08 1.23 -0.94
N GLY A 100 18.46 0.23 -0.29
CA GLY A 100 19.02 -0.42 0.89
C GLY A 100 18.95 0.42 2.17
N ARG A 101 18.12 1.47 2.20
CA ARG A 101 17.95 2.31 3.40
C ARG A 101 17.37 1.50 4.55
N ASN A 102 17.88 1.74 5.75
CA ASN A 102 17.41 1.06 6.94
C ASN A 102 16.05 1.63 7.41
N LYS A 103 15.41 0.94 8.35
CA LYS A 103 14.09 1.31 8.88
C LYS A 103 14.05 2.73 9.48
N LYS A 104 15.13 3.16 10.14
CA LYS A 104 15.22 4.49 10.77
C LYS A 104 15.28 5.60 9.71
N GLU A 105 16.02 5.36 8.64
CA GLU A 105 16.09 6.28 7.49
C GLU A 105 14.74 6.38 6.76
N ILE A 106 14.06 5.25 6.54
CA ILE A 106 12.74 5.23 5.92
C ILE A 106 11.73 5.98 6.81
N LYS A 107 11.76 5.79 8.13
CA LYS A 107 10.90 6.53 9.05
C LYS A 107 11.10 8.04 8.93
N ARG A 108 12.36 8.50 8.99
CA ARG A 108 12.68 9.93 8.81
C ARG A 108 12.16 10.47 7.48
N LEU A 109 12.32 9.71 6.39
CA LEU A 109 11.79 10.10 5.08
C LEU A 109 10.27 10.27 5.09
N VAL A 110 9.54 9.39 5.78
CA VAL A 110 8.09 9.49 5.94
C VAL A 110 7.75 10.74 6.75
N ASP A 111 8.41 10.95 7.89
CA ASP A 111 8.18 12.11 8.76
C ASP A 111 8.45 13.43 7.99
N ASP A 112 9.60 13.54 7.33
CA ASP A 112 9.98 14.71 6.51
C ASP A 112 9.03 14.94 5.31
N TYR A 113 8.42 13.87 4.79
CA TYR A 113 7.42 13.99 3.73
C TYR A 113 6.11 14.56 4.29
N LEU A 114 5.66 14.04 5.43
CA LEU A 114 4.43 14.48 6.09
C LEU A 114 4.53 15.96 6.50
N ASP A 115 5.66 16.37 7.09
CA ASP A 115 5.87 17.77 7.48
C ASP A 115 5.80 18.74 6.29
N ARG A 116 6.30 18.31 5.12
CA ARG A 116 6.25 19.13 3.90
C ARG A 116 4.84 19.24 3.32
N ILE A 117 4.11 18.13 3.21
CA ILE A 117 2.75 18.17 2.64
C ILE A 117 1.77 18.92 3.55
N LEU A 118 1.99 18.94 4.87
CA LEU A 118 1.16 19.72 5.78
C LEU A 118 1.27 21.23 5.54
N MET A 119 2.37 21.68 4.94
CA MET A 119 2.60 23.07 4.53
C MET A 119 2.19 23.35 3.08
N ASP A 120 1.77 22.33 2.33
CA ASP A 120 1.37 22.47 0.93
C ASP A 120 -0.06 23.07 0.84
N PRO A 121 -0.23 24.26 0.22
CA PRO A 121 -1.54 24.87 0.08
C PRO A 121 -2.55 23.99 -0.66
N GLN A 122 -2.11 23.22 -1.66
CA GLN A 122 -2.98 22.33 -2.42
C GLN A 122 -3.47 21.17 -1.55
N PHE A 123 -2.60 20.64 -0.69
CA PHE A 123 -2.97 19.61 0.28
C PHE A 123 -3.99 20.16 1.27
N GLN A 124 -3.76 21.37 1.78
CA GLN A 124 -4.68 22.03 2.71
C GLN A 124 -6.04 22.28 2.08
N GLU A 125 -6.10 22.70 0.81
CA GLU A 125 -7.36 22.90 0.08
C GLU A 125 -8.11 21.58 -0.14
N GLU A 126 -7.45 20.56 -0.69
CA GLU A 126 -8.04 19.25 -0.98
C GLU A 126 -8.54 18.55 0.30
N THR A 127 -7.86 18.82 1.41
CA THR A 127 -8.19 18.22 2.70
C THR A 127 -8.97 19.15 3.61
N ALA A 128 -9.23 20.41 3.25
CA ALA A 128 -9.95 21.39 4.09
C ALA A 128 -11.31 20.85 4.55
N HIS A 129 -12.05 20.20 3.65
CA HIS A 129 -13.33 19.54 3.95
C HIS A 129 -13.19 18.24 4.75
N ARG A 130 -12.03 17.58 4.71
CA ARG A 130 -11.70 16.39 5.52
C ARG A 130 -11.19 16.76 6.92
N PHE A 131 -10.55 17.92 7.08
CA PHE A 131 -9.93 18.37 8.32
C PHE A 131 -10.85 19.18 9.24
N ASP A 132 -12.09 19.47 8.85
CA ASP A 132 -13.09 20.07 9.74
C ASP A 132 -13.38 19.19 10.99
N TYR A 133 -13.05 17.90 10.92
CA TYR A 133 -13.10 16.93 12.04
C TYR A 133 -11.74 16.60 12.69
N LEU A 134 -10.62 17.05 12.14
CA LEU A 134 -9.27 16.74 12.65
C LEU A 134 -8.67 17.98 13.30
N THR A 135 -9.39 18.55 14.26
CA THR A 135 -8.89 19.58 15.17
C THR A 135 -7.69 19.02 15.95
N LYS A 136 -6.48 19.34 15.46
CA LYS A 136 -5.18 19.58 16.13
C LYS A 136 -4.65 18.62 17.23
N GLN A 137 -5.39 17.63 17.70
CA GLN A 137 -4.98 16.75 18.81
C GLN A 137 -4.75 15.30 18.36
N GLN A 138 -5.42 14.79 17.31
CA GLN A 138 -5.34 13.35 17.00
C GLN A 138 -4.12 12.93 16.15
N VAL A 139 -3.55 13.81 15.33
CA VAL A 139 -2.37 13.49 14.52
C VAL A 139 -1.11 13.33 15.37
N LEU A 140 -1.01 14.04 16.50
CA LEU A 140 0.13 13.95 17.42
C LEU A 140 -0.03 12.82 18.45
N ILE A 141 -1.25 12.47 18.87
CA ILE A 141 -1.51 11.52 19.96
C ILE A 141 -1.37 10.04 19.53
N LYS A 142 -1.56 9.68 18.26
CA LYS A 142 -1.37 8.27 17.81
C LYS A 142 0.07 7.87 17.48
N SER A 143 1.05 8.77 17.64
CA SER A 143 2.47 8.43 17.49
C SER A 143 3.05 7.70 18.72
N TYR A 144 2.31 7.62 19.84
CA TYR A 144 2.84 7.12 21.11
C TYR A 144 2.37 5.74 21.55
N ASN A 145 1.40 5.10 20.90
CA ASN A 145 0.90 3.77 21.32
C ASN A 145 0.33 2.96 20.15
N VAL A 146 1.14 2.64 19.15
CA VAL A 146 0.84 1.55 18.23
C VAL A 146 2.02 0.59 18.26
N PRO A 147 1.84 -0.68 18.72
CA PRO A 147 2.89 -1.67 18.62
C PRO A 147 3.21 -1.85 17.13
N PHE A 148 4.46 -1.58 16.77
CA PHE A 148 4.99 -1.84 15.44
C PHE A 148 5.17 -3.36 15.29
N ASP A 149 4.11 -4.07 14.93
CA ASP A 149 4.23 -5.47 14.52
C ASP A 149 4.60 -5.57 13.03
N TYR A 150 5.84 -6.03 12.83
CA TYR A 150 6.66 -6.07 11.60
C TYR A 150 5.97 -6.63 10.36
#